data_AF-A0A0F8WXY3-F1
#
_entry.id   AF-A0A0F8WXY3-F1
#
_cell.length_a   1.000
_cell.length_b   1.000
_cell.length_c   1.000
_cell.angle_alpha   90.00
_cell.angle_beta   90.00
_cell.angle_gamma   90.00
#
_symmetry.space_group_name_H-M   'P 1'
#
loop_
_entity.id
_entity.type
_entity.pdbx_description
1 polymer ?
#
loop_
_entity_poly.entity_id
_entity_poly.type
_entity_poly.pdbx_seq_one_letter_code
_entity_poly.pdbx_strand_id
1 'polypeptide(L)'
;MWSVNLQHFLDASGSTATTPPEARELADHFGAIVAAVTLDFTGKLVEIDAVTCRNTKVANCNGKIVACLGDELTSVDWYCDKCDDSGLITGWEDTLWDCTEEALADEMPSESVHGSDFTGSG
;
A
#
# COMPACT_ATOMS: atom_id res chain seq x y z
N MET A 1 5.82 6.81 -17.58
CA MET A 1 5.38 7.44 -16.33
C MET A 1 3.85 7.43 -16.28
N TRP A 2 3.30 6.77 -15.27
CA TRP A 2 1.87 6.67 -14.98
C TRP A 2 1.44 7.75 -13.97
N SER A 3 0.18 8.15 -14.04
CA SER A 3 -0.49 8.93 -13.00
C SER A 3 -1.87 8.33 -12.79
N VAL A 4 -2.10 7.80 -11.59
CA VAL A 4 -3.29 7.01 -11.27
C VAL A 4 -3.94 7.57 -10.00
N ASN A 5 -5.26 7.73 -10.04
CA ASN A 5 -6.07 8.04 -8.88
C ASN A 5 -6.95 6.82 -8.57
N LEU A 6 -6.80 6.22 -7.38
CA LEU A 6 -7.51 4.99 -7.03
C LEU A 6 -9.01 5.19 -6.82
N GLN A 7 -9.45 6.39 -6.40
CA GLN A 7 -10.88 6.68 -6.23
C GLN A 7 -11.67 6.57 -7.53
N HIS A 8 -11.04 6.75 -8.69
CA HIS A 8 -11.71 6.57 -9.98
C HIS A 8 -12.13 5.12 -10.26
N PHE A 9 -11.56 4.15 -9.55
CA PHE A 9 -11.93 2.74 -9.64
C PHE A 9 -12.99 2.32 -8.62
N LEU A 10 -13.39 3.24 -7.73
CA LEU A 10 -14.39 2.99 -6.71
C LEU A 10 -15.75 3.50 -7.16
N ASP A 11 -16.80 2.75 -6.83
CA ASP A 11 -18.17 3.23 -6.92
C ASP A 11 -18.54 4.06 -5.66
N ALA A 12 -19.78 4.55 -5.62
CA ALA A 12 -20.28 5.37 -4.51
C ALA A 12 -20.26 4.65 -3.14
N SER A 13 -20.08 3.33 -3.11
CA SER A 13 -19.95 2.55 -1.88
C SER A 13 -18.50 2.28 -1.47
N GLY A 14 -17.53 2.79 -2.23
CA GLY A 14 -16.11 2.49 -2.01
C GLY A 14 -15.72 1.09 -2.49
N SER A 15 -16.49 0.48 -3.40
CA SER A 15 -16.22 -0.86 -3.93
C SER A 15 -15.79 -0.82 -5.40
N THR A 16 -15.01 -1.80 -5.83
CA THR A 16 -14.66 -2.02 -7.25
C THR A 16 -15.66 -2.95 -7.97
N ALA A 17 -16.80 -3.28 -7.34
CA ALA A 17 -17.76 -4.25 -7.88
C ALA A 17 -18.38 -3.83 -9.22
N THR A 18 -18.57 -2.53 -9.43
CA THR A 18 -19.12 -1.95 -10.67
C THR A 18 -18.04 -1.69 -11.73
N THR A 19 -16.76 -1.83 -11.36
CA THR A 19 -15.61 -1.50 -12.21
C THR A 19 -15.38 -2.58 -13.26
N PRO A 20 -15.13 -2.22 -14.53
CA PRO A 20 -14.84 -3.18 -15.58
C PRO A 20 -13.67 -4.10 -15.21
N PRO A 21 -13.67 -5.39 -15.62
CA PRO A 21 -12.66 -6.36 -15.18
C PRO A 21 -11.21 -5.91 -15.42
N GLU A 22 -10.91 -5.34 -16.60
CA GLU A 22 -9.56 -4.85 -16.92
C GLU A 22 -9.14 -3.68 -16.03
N ALA A 23 -10.07 -2.76 -15.75
CA ALA A 23 -9.82 -1.64 -14.86
C ALA A 23 -9.66 -2.12 -13.40
N ARG A 24 -10.39 -3.16 -13.01
CA ARG A 24 -10.25 -3.78 -11.69
C ARG A 24 -8.89 -4.47 -11.52
N GLU A 25 -8.38 -5.16 -12.53
CA GLU A 25 -7.02 -5.73 -12.48
C GLU A 25 -5.94 -4.65 -12.32
N LEU A 26 -6.14 -3.47 -12.94
CA LEU A 26 -5.26 -2.32 -12.74
C LEU A 26 -5.39 -1.77 -11.32
N ALA A 27 -6.62 -1.63 -10.82
CA ALA A 27 -6.87 -1.18 -9.45
C ALA A 27 -6.23 -2.12 -8.43
N ASP A 28 -6.38 -3.43 -8.60
CA ASP A 28 -5.77 -4.44 -7.72
C ASP A 28 -4.24 -4.39 -7.79
N HIS A 29 -3.68 -4.16 -8.98
CA HIS A 29 -2.23 -4.03 -9.16
C HIS A 29 -1.66 -2.80 -8.44
N PHE A 30 -2.24 -1.62 -8.64
CA PHE A 30 -1.80 -0.40 -7.97
C PHE A 30 -2.16 -0.41 -6.47
N GLY A 31 -3.30 -0.99 -6.11
CA GLY A 31 -3.74 -1.17 -4.74
C GLY A 31 -2.80 -2.08 -3.94
N ALA A 32 -2.27 -3.15 -4.54
CA ALA A 32 -1.24 -3.97 -3.90
C ALA A 32 0.07 -3.20 -3.64
N ILE A 33 0.43 -2.27 -4.53
CA ILE A 33 1.59 -1.38 -4.31
C ILE A 33 1.33 -0.46 -3.10
N VAL A 34 0.16 0.19 -3.06
CA VAL A 34 -0.23 1.05 -1.94
C VAL A 34 -0.28 0.27 -0.64
N ALA A 35 -0.93 -0.89 -0.61
CA ALA A 35 -1.06 -1.70 0.60
C ALA A 35 0.32 -2.07 1.17
N ALA A 36 1.27 -2.48 0.32
CA ALA A 36 2.62 -2.81 0.78
C ALA A 36 3.37 -1.60 1.37
N VAL A 37 3.19 -0.41 0.79
CA VAL A 37 3.84 0.82 1.27
C VAL A 37 3.19 1.34 2.55
N THR A 38 1.86 1.32 2.62
CA THR A 38 1.09 1.80 3.76
C THR A 38 1.13 0.85 4.94
N LEU A 39 1.37 -0.45 4.72
CA LEU A 39 1.61 -1.43 5.78
C LEU A 39 2.96 -1.25 6.46
N ASP A 40 4.00 -0.82 5.73
CA ASP A 40 5.30 -0.49 6.32
C ASP A 40 5.30 0.91 6.96
N PHE A 41 4.56 1.86 6.38
CA PHE A 41 4.36 3.26 6.83
C PHE A 41 5.61 4.02 7.32
N THR A 42 6.83 3.57 6.99
CA THR A 42 8.07 4.21 7.46
C THR A 42 8.53 5.37 6.56
N GLY A 43 7.87 5.59 5.43
CA GLY A 43 8.29 6.52 4.38
C GLY A 43 9.55 6.09 3.62
N LYS A 44 10.09 4.89 3.90
CA LYS A 44 11.24 4.34 3.19
C LYS A 44 10.81 3.67 1.88
N LEU A 45 11.80 3.43 1.03
CA LEU A 45 11.65 2.59 -0.15
C LEU A 45 11.38 1.14 0.27
N VAL A 46 10.27 0.61 -0.21
CA VAL A 46 9.82 -0.77 -0.01
C VAL A 46 9.98 -1.50 -1.33
N GLU A 47 10.67 -2.64 -1.31
CA GLU A 47 10.67 -3.60 -2.43
C GLU A 47 9.47 -4.53 -2.31
N ILE A 48 8.66 -4.61 -3.36
CA ILE A 48 7.38 -5.33 -3.34
C ILE A 48 7.50 -6.57 -4.21
N ASP A 49 7.76 -7.72 -3.57
CA ASP A 49 7.92 -9.00 -4.27
C ASP A 49 6.59 -9.57 -4.79
N ALA A 50 5.46 -9.16 -4.21
CA ALA A 50 4.13 -9.62 -4.58
C ALA A 50 3.61 -9.03 -5.91
N VAL A 51 4.26 -7.98 -6.42
CA VAL A 51 3.81 -7.23 -7.60
C VAL A 51 4.84 -7.34 -8.72
N THR A 52 4.44 -7.92 -9.84
CA THR A 52 5.29 -8.02 -11.04
C THR A 52 5.13 -6.82 -11.95
N CYS A 53 6.22 -6.34 -12.53
CA CYS A 53 6.18 -5.26 -13.53
C CYS A 53 5.32 -5.65 -14.75
N ARG A 54 4.37 -4.78 -15.14
CA ARG A 54 3.45 -4.97 -16.29
C ARG A 54 3.82 -4.14 -17.52
N ASN A 55 5.07 -3.66 -17.62
CA ASN A 55 5.49 -2.81 -18.73
C ASN A 55 5.39 -3.57 -20.08
N THR A 56 4.47 -3.12 -20.94
CA THR A 56 4.21 -3.74 -22.25
C THR A 56 5.32 -3.48 -23.28
N LYS A 57 6.21 -2.50 -23.04
CA LYS A 57 7.35 -2.20 -23.93
C LYS A 57 8.52 -3.16 -23.74
N VAL A 58 8.62 -3.80 -22.57
CA VAL A 58 9.69 -4.75 -22.23
C VAL A 58 9.04 -6.10 -21.99
N ALA A 59 9.10 -6.98 -23.00
CA ALA A 59 8.57 -8.33 -22.87
C ALA A 59 9.21 -9.06 -21.69
N ASN A 60 8.38 -9.64 -20.82
CA ASN A 60 8.80 -10.41 -19.63
C ASN A 60 9.76 -9.64 -18.71
N CYS A 61 9.43 -8.39 -18.39
CA CYS A 61 10.15 -7.67 -17.34
C CYS A 61 10.06 -8.43 -16.01
N ASN A 62 11.20 -8.96 -15.55
CA ASN A 62 11.33 -9.61 -14.23
C ASN A 62 11.92 -8.63 -13.21
N GLY A 63 11.59 -7.35 -13.35
CA GLY A 63 11.98 -6.31 -12.39
C GLY A 63 11.06 -6.34 -11.18
N LYS A 64 11.62 -5.88 -10.06
CA LYS A 64 10.87 -5.66 -8.82
C LYS A 64 10.26 -4.27 -8.85
N ILE A 65 9.08 -4.14 -8.27
CA ILE A 65 8.49 -2.84 -8.00
C ILE A 65 9.07 -2.32 -6.69
N VAL A 66 9.58 -1.09 -6.74
CA VAL A 66 10.05 -0.34 -5.58
C VAL A 66 9.14 0.86 -5.43
N ALA A 67 8.67 1.12 -4.22
CA ALA A 67 7.76 2.23 -3.95
C ALA A 67 7.99 2.87 -2.58
N CYS A 68 7.59 4.12 -2.42
CA CYS A 68 7.63 4.85 -1.15
C CYS A 68 6.46 5.84 -1.07
N LEU A 69 6.15 6.29 0.15
CA LEU A 69 5.29 7.45 0.33
C LEU A 69 6.01 8.70 -0.16
N GLY A 70 5.28 9.58 -0.85
CA GLY A 70 5.77 10.90 -1.23
C GLY A 70 5.90 11.81 -0.01
N ASP A 71 6.53 12.98 -0.19
CA ASP A 71 6.83 13.92 0.89
C ASP A 71 5.61 14.35 1.72
N GLU A 72 4.43 14.45 1.08
CA GLU A 72 3.18 14.84 1.74
C GLU A 72 2.39 13.65 2.31
N LEU A 73 2.89 12.41 2.19
CA LEU A 73 2.22 11.16 2.59
C LEU A 73 0.84 10.93 1.95
N THR A 74 0.45 11.72 0.95
CA THR A 74 -0.83 11.61 0.21
C THR A 74 -0.67 10.91 -1.15
N SER A 75 0.57 10.55 -1.50
CA SER A 75 0.91 9.92 -2.76
C SER A 75 1.90 8.77 -2.55
N VAL A 76 1.83 7.78 -3.43
CA VAL A 76 2.82 6.71 -3.50
C VAL A 76 3.57 6.84 -4.82
N ASP A 77 4.87 7.06 -4.72
CA ASP A 77 5.79 7.03 -5.85
C ASP A 77 6.30 5.61 -6.04
N TRP A 78 6.24 5.11 -7.26
CA TRP A 78 6.73 3.77 -7.59
C TRP A 78 7.53 3.73 -8.88
N TYR A 79 8.46 2.80 -8.95
CA TYR A 79 9.23 2.49 -10.16
C TYR A 79 9.65 1.03 -10.20
N CYS A 80 9.93 0.55 -11.41
CA CYS A 80 10.56 -0.75 -11.62
C CYS A 80 12.08 -0.62 -11.62
N ASP A 81 12.78 -1.49 -10.91
CA ASP A 81 14.25 -1.44 -10.80
C ASP A 81 14.99 -1.80 -12.11
N LYS A 82 14.32 -2.51 -13.03
CA LYS A 82 14.92 -3.00 -14.29
C LYS A 82 14.46 -2.29 -15.54
N CYS A 83 13.30 -1.65 -15.53
CA CYS A 83 12.77 -0.96 -16.70
C CYS A 83 12.28 0.43 -16.33
N ASP A 84 12.12 1.28 -17.34
CA ASP A 84 11.73 2.69 -17.16
C ASP A 84 10.23 2.88 -16.84
N ASP A 85 9.59 1.86 -16.26
CA ASP A 85 8.19 1.94 -15.83
C ASP A 85 8.14 2.51 -14.42
N SER A 86 7.32 3.53 -14.25
CA SER A 86 7.23 4.31 -13.04
C SER A 86 5.94 5.10 -13.02
N GLY A 87 5.54 5.57 -11.85
CA GLY A 87 4.40 6.45 -11.75
C GLY A 87 4.09 6.92 -10.34
N LEU A 88 3.01 7.69 -10.28
CA LEU A 88 2.46 8.24 -9.06
C LEU A 88 1.04 7.69 -8.85
N ILE A 89 0.75 7.26 -7.64
CA ILE A 89 -0.57 6.80 -7.20
C ILE A 89 -1.10 7.80 -6.15
N THR A 90 -2.35 8.22 -6.31
CA THR A 90 -3.02 9.22 -5.44
C THR A 90 -4.44 8.78 -5.11
N GLY A 91 -5.08 9.43 -4.14
CA GLY A 91 -6.48 9.16 -3.78
C GLY A 91 -6.68 7.74 -3.26
N TRP A 92 -5.66 7.20 -2.60
CA TRP A 92 -5.70 5.88 -1.97
C TRP A 92 -6.08 5.96 -0.49
N GLU A 93 -5.96 7.14 0.13
CA GLU A 93 -6.37 7.42 1.51
C GLU A 93 -7.86 7.11 1.70
N ASP A 94 -8.20 6.53 2.85
CA ASP A 94 -9.58 6.15 3.21
C ASP A 94 -10.23 5.15 2.21
N THR A 95 -9.42 4.39 1.47
CA THR A 95 -9.89 3.35 0.56
C THR A 95 -9.59 1.96 1.09
N LEU A 96 -10.14 0.93 0.44
CA LEU A 96 -9.90 -0.47 0.80
C LEU A 96 -8.43 -0.95 0.62
N TRP A 97 -7.57 -0.12 0.04
CA TRP A 97 -6.13 -0.40 -0.13
C TRP A 97 -5.26 0.36 0.87
N ASP A 98 -5.86 1.19 1.72
CA ASP A 98 -5.18 1.94 2.77
C ASP A 98 -4.96 1.04 3.99
N CYS A 99 -3.70 0.63 4.21
CA CYS A 99 -3.30 -0.20 5.36
C CYS A 99 -2.68 0.64 6.49
N THR A 100 -2.82 1.97 6.47
CA THR A 100 -2.18 2.86 7.45
C THR A 100 -2.64 2.60 8.88
N GLU A 101 -3.95 2.39 9.09
CA GLU A 101 -4.49 2.08 10.43
C GLU A 101 -3.93 0.76 10.97
N GLU A 102 -3.72 -0.23 10.09
CA GLU A 102 -3.18 -1.54 10.45
C GLU A 102 -1.70 -1.44 10.83
N ALA A 103 -0.91 -0.66 10.09
CA ALA A 103 0.49 -0.38 10.41
C ALA A 103 0.64 0.32 11.78
N LEU A 104 -0.20 1.33 12.05
CA LEU A 104 -0.19 2.06 13.32
C LEU A 104 -0.66 1.20 14.51
N ALA A 105 -1.53 0.22 14.27
CA ALA A 105 -1.98 -0.71 15.30
C ALA A 105 -0.89 -1.70 15.73
N ASP A 106 0.03 -2.09 14.84
CA ASP A 106 1.12 -3.03 15.15
C ASP A 106 2.26 -2.35 15.97
N GLU A 107 2.47 -1.04 15.78
CA GLU A 107 3.48 -0.27 16.52
C GLU A 107 3.04 0.18 17.92
N MET A 108 1.79 -0.05 18.32
CA MET A 108 1.35 0.16 19.70
C MET A 108 1.70 -1.07 20.56
N PRO A 109 2.78 -1.05 21.36
CA PRO A 109 2.92 -2.06 22.40
C PRO A 109 1.75 -1.85 23.36
N SER A 110 0.98 -2.91 23.57
CA SER A 110 0.01 -2.98 24.67
C SER A 110 0.74 -2.63 25.97
N GLU A 111 0.59 -1.41 26.49
CA GLU A 111 1.04 -1.10 27.83
C GLU A 111 0.26 -1.97 28.83
N SER A 112 0.97 -2.97 29.34
CA SER A 112 0.98 -3.44 30.73
C SER A 112 -0.18 -2.96 31.60
N VAL A 113 -1.18 -3.82 31.83
CA VAL A 113 -1.97 -3.73 33.07
C VAL A 113 -2.27 -5.12 33.63
N HIS A 114 -2.04 -5.22 34.94
CA HIS A 114 -2.25 -6.27 35.96
C HIS A 114 -0.89 -6.56 36.62
N GLY A 115 -0.43 -5.74 37.55
CA GLY A 115 -1.15 -5.29 38.74
C GLY A 115 -0.55 -6.03 39.92
N SER A 116 0.36 -5.36 40.62
CA SER A 116 0.96 -5.85 41.85
C SER A 116 -0.13 -6.05 42.90
N ASP A 117 -0.35 -7.28 43.36
CA ASP A 117 -1.07 -7.52 44.61
C ASP A 117 -0.12 -8.04 45.68
N PHE A 118 0.13 -7.14 46.60
CA PHE A 118 0.84 -7.32 47.85
C PHE A 118 -0.18 -7.83 48.88
N THR A 119 -0.14 -9.11 49.27
CA THR A 119 -0.66 -9.51 50.58
C THR A 119 0.28 -10.50 51.24
N GLY A 120 0.83 -10.06 52.38
CA GLY A 120 1.70 -10.87 53.23
C GLY A 120 0.94 -11.95 54.00
N SER A 121 1.69 -12.95 54.44
CA SER A 121 1.42 -13.93 55.51
C SER A 121 2.67 -14.82 55.56
N GLY A 122 3.30 -15.16 56.67
CA GLY A 122 3.10 -14.98 58.10
C GLY A 122 4.22 -15.78 58.79
#